data_AF-A0A2A7GVN7-F1
#
_entry.id   AF-A0A2A7GVN7-F1
#
_cell.length_a   1.000
_cell.length_b   1.000
_cell.length_c   1.000
_cell.angle_alpha   90.00
_cell.angle_beta   90.00
_cell.angle_gamma   90.00
#
_symmetry.space_group_name_H-M   'P 1'
#
loop_
_entity.id
_entity.type
_entity.pdbx_description
1 polymer ?
#
loop_
_entity_poly.entity_id
_entity_poly.type
_entity_poly.pdbx_seq_one_letter_code
_entity_poly.pdbx_strand_id
1 'polypeptide(L)'
;MNENPFDKEYRLSQHLDSDHVEIPDFPQKVNMGDRFLRFLASPAKDPVAATIGNDLSIAFHVSLLAGVPVLSVIMILIASL
;
A
#
# COMPACT_ATOMS: atom_id res chain seq x y z
N MET A 1 17.14 -16.18 -0.55
CA MET A 1 17.59 -15.58 0.72
C MET A 1 16.50 -15.86 1.74
N ASN A 2 16.80 -16.65 2.77
CA ASN A 2 15.88 -16.85 3.89
C ASN A 2 15.99 -15.59 4.75
N GLU A 3 15.05 -14.65 4.61
CA GLU A 3 15.09 -13.37 5.31
C GLU A 3 14.26 -13.47 6.59
N ASN A 4 14.68 -14.32 7.54
CA ASN A 4 14.16 -14.18 8.89
C ASN A 4 14.66 -12.82 9.43
N PRO A 5 13.78 -11.84 9.67
CA PRO A 5 14.19 -10.52 10.13
C PRO A 5 14.87 -10.57 11.51
N PHE A 6 14.65 -11.63 12.28
CA PHE A 6 15.24 -11.84 13.59
C PHE A 6 16.68 -12.35 13.54
N ASP A 7 17.12 -12.94 12.42
CA ASP A 7 18.52 -13.41 12.29
C ASP A 7 19.53 -12.25 12.32
N LYS A 8 19.09 -11.04 11.97
CA LYS A 8 19.93 -9.84 12.01
C LYS A 8 20.05 -9.23 13.41
N GLU A 9 19.21 -9.64 14.36
CA GLU A 9 19.05 -8.94 15.65
C GLU A 9 19.06 -9.92 16.83
N TYR A 10 20.28 -10.36 17.18
CA TYR A 10 20.57 -11.40 18.17
C TYR A 10 19.83 -11.24 19.52
N ARG A 11 19.70 -10.01 20.04
CA ARG A 11 19.04 -9.75 21.33
C ARG A 11 17.54 -10.00 21.30
N LEU A 12 16.91 -9.75 20.16
CA LEU A 12 15.47 -9.91 19.98
C LEU A 12 15.10 -11.39 19.91
N SER A 13 15.89 -12.18 19.19
CA SER A 13 15.72 -13.65 19.13
C SER A 13 15.81 -14.29 20.51
N GLN A 14 16.78 -13.87 21.34
CA GLN A 14 16.91 -14.40 22.70
C GLN A 14 15.71 -14.10 23.62
N HIS A 15 15.07 -12.94 23.44
CA HIS A 15 13.87 -12.60 24.22
C HIS A 15 12.66 -13.40 23.72
N LEU A 16 12.50 -13.55 22.41
CA LEU A 16 11.42 -14.34 21.82
C LEU A 16 11.52 -15.84 22.18
N ASP A 17 12.74 -16.39 22.20
CA ASP A 17 13.00 -17.77 22.64
C ASP A 17 12.73 -17.95 24.14
N SER A 18 13.11 -16.96 24.97
CA SER A 18 12.85 -16.96 26.42
C SER A 18 11.34 -17.01 26.71
N ASP A 19 10.56 -16.26 25.94
CA ASP A 19 9.11 -16.13 26.11
C ASP A 19 8.31 -17.28 25.45
N HIS A 20 8.98 -18.31 24.91
CA HIS A 20 8.36 -19.45 24.21
C HIS A 20 7.39 -19.03 23.10
N VAL A 21 7.73 -17.95 22.38
CA VAL A 21 6.90 -17.47 21.27
C VAL A 21 7.21 -18.32 20.05
N GLU A 22 6.22 -19.07 19.56
CA GLU A 22 6.34 -19.78 18.27
C GLU A 22 6.49 -18.74 17.14
N ILE A 23 7.68 -18.69 16.55
CA ILE A 23 7.96 -17.81 15.41
C ILE A 23 7.24 -18.40 14.18
N PRO A 24 6.29 -17.68 13.57
CA PRO A 24 5.59 -18.18 12.39
C PRO A 24 6.54 -18.25 11.18
N ASP A 25 6.29 -19.20 10.28
CA ASP A 25 7.03 -19.30 9.02
C ASP A 25 6.87 -18.02 8.18
N PHE A 26 7.98 -17.32 7.93
CA PHE A 26 8.00 -16.15 7.07
C PHE A 26 7.95 -16.56 5.60
N PRO A 27 7.00 -16.05 4.80
CA PRO A 27 6.92 -16.39 3.38
C PRO A 27 8.16 -15.88 2.64
N GLN A 28 8.98 -16.82 2.16
CA GLN A 28 10.29 -16.55 1.53
C GLN A 28 10.23 -15.89 0.14
N LYS A 29 9.05 -15.74 -0.46
CA LYS A 29 8.88 -15.17 -1.81
C LYS A 29 8.04 -13.91 -1.74
N VAL A 30 8.71 -12.78 -1.55
CA VAL A 30 8.15 -11.48 -1.91
C VAL A 30 8.25 -11.31 -3.42
N ASN A 31 7.16 -11.59 -4.13
CA ASN A 31 7.09 -11.27 -5.56
C ASN A 31 6.98 -9.75 -5.74
N MET A 32 7.45 -9.22 -6.86
CA MET A 32 7.36 -7.78 -7.16
C MET A 32 5.89 -7.30 -7.14
N GLY A 33 4.97 -8.16 -7.56
CA GLY A 33 3.52 -7.95 -7.44
C GLY A 33 3.02 -7.91 -5.99
N ASP A 34 3.53 -8.79 -5.11
CA ASP A 34 3.13 -8.79 -3.69
C ASP A 34 3.62 -7.53 -2.98
N ARG A 35 4.78 -6.98 -3.39
CA ARG A 35 5.27 -5.68 -2.87
C ARG A 35 4.36 -4.54 -3.31
N PHE A 36 3.88 -4.56 -4.55
CA PHE A 36 2.94 -3.57 -5.06
C PHE A 36 1.57 -3.68 -4.37
N LEU A 37 1.03 -4.90 -4.22
CA LEU A 37 -0.20 -5.14 -3.48
C LEU A 37 -0.09 -4.76 -2.01
N ARG A 38 1.03 -5.07 -1.35
CA ARG A 38 1.29 -4.67 0.03
C ARG A 38 1.46 -3.16 0.18
N PHE A 39 1.94 -2.46 -0.85
CA PHE A 39 1.97 -1.00 -0.87
C PHE A 39 0.54 -0.42 -0.98
N LEU A 40 -0.28 -0.94 -1.89
CA LEU A 40 -1.68 -0.54 -2.05
C LEU A 40 -2.55 -0.89 -0.84
N ALA A 41 -2.31 -2.05 -0.24
CA ALA A 41 -3.01 -2.53 0.96
C ALA A 41 -2.38 -2.00 2.26
N SER A 42 -1.21 -1.34 2.18
CA SER A 42 -0.66 -0.69 3.37
C SER A 42 -1.63 0.40 3.78
N PRO A 43 -1.95 0.52 5.09
CA PRO A 43 -2.78 1.62 5.56
C PRO A 43 -2.10 2.93 5.17
N ALA A 44 -2.56 3.54 4.08
CA ALA A 44 -2.04 4.81 3.64
C ALA A 44 -2.33 5.81 4.75
N LYS A 45 -1.27 6.39 5.32
CA LYS A 45 -1.38 7.54 6.21
C LYS A 45 -2.24 8.57 5.47
N ASP A 46 -3.40 8.87 6.07
CA ASP A 46 -4.53 9.60 5.50
C ASP A 46 -4.17 10.40 4.24
N PRO A 47 -4.52 9.91 3.03
CA PRO A 47 -4.08 10.53 1.77
C PRO A 47 -4.56 11.97 1.64
N VAL A 48 -5.63 12.34 2.37
CA VAL A 48 -6.15 13.70 2.41
C VAL A 48 -5.25 14.60 3.25
N ALA A 49 -4.65 14.08 4.33
CA ALA A 49 -3.78 14.85 5.23
C ALA A 49 -2.52 15.40 4.54
N ALA A 50 -1.99 14.70 3.53
CA ALA A 50 -0.86 15.19 2.73
C ALA A 50 -1.25 16.32 1.75
N THR A 51 -2.54 16.53 1.51
CA THR A 51 -3.08 17.56 0.61
C THR A 51 -3.69 18.75 1.35
N ILE A 52 -3.86 18.73 2.66
CA ILE A 52 -4.42 19.88 3.40
C ILE A 52 -3.45 21.08 3.31
N GLY A 53 -3.84 22.12 2.56
CA GLY A 53 -3.13 23.40 2.49
C GLY A 53 -2.27 23.67 1.24
N ASN A 54 -2.27 22.77 0.24
CA ASN A 54 -1.51 22.96 -1.00
C ASN A 54 -2.45 22.98 -2.23
N ASP A 55 -2.06 23.66 -3.32
CA ASP A 55 -2.83 23.77 -4.58
C ASP A 55 -3.20 22.39 -5.18
N LEU A 56 -2.41 21.36 -4.84
CA LEU A 56 -2.67 19.97 -5.18
C LEU A 56 -4.00 19.43 -4.61
N SER A 57 -4.47 19.99 -3.49
CA SER A 57 -5.80 19.69 -2.92
C SER A 57 -6.92 20.08 -3.86
N ILE A 58 -6.85 21.28 -4.42
CA ILE A 58 -7.88 21.81 -5.31
C ILE A 58 -7.90 20.98 -6.59
N ALA A 59 -6.73 20.70 -7.17
CA ALA A 59 -6.61 19.85 -8.34
C ALA A 59 -7.15 18.43 -8.10
N PHE A 60 -6.91 17.84 -6.93
CA PHE A 60 -7.43 16.53 -6.57
C PHE A 60 -8.96 16.52 -6.45
N HIS A 61 -9.54 17.51 -5.76
CA HIS A 61 -11.00 17.59 -5.60
C HIS A 61 -11.70 17.88 -6.93
N VAL A 62 -11.15 18.75 -7.77
CA VAL A 62 -11.68 19.04 -9.11
C VAL A 62 -11.57 17.82 -10.01
N SER A 63 -10.43 17.11 -9.99
CA SER A 63 -10.24 15.87 -10.75
C SER A 63 -11.20 14.77 -10.31
N LEU A 64 -11.43 14.62 -9.00
CA LEU A 64 -12.38 13.62 -8.48
C LEU A 64 -13.83 13.96 -8.90
N LEU A 65 -14.22 15.23 -8.82
CA LEU A 65 -15.57 15.69 -9.17
C LEU A 65 -15.84 15.63 -10.67
N ALA A 66 -14.89 16.08 -11.50
CA ALA A 66 -15.06 16.19 -12.95
C ALA A 66 -14.60 14.92 -13.70
N GLY A 67 -13.64 14.17 -13.16
CA GLY A 67 -13.04 13.03 -13.83
C GLY A 67 -14.02 11.89 -14.04
N VAL A 68 -14.85 11.58 -13.04
CA VAL A 68 -15.87 10.52 -13.14
C VAL A 68 -16.89 10.79 -14.24
N PRO A 69 -17.57 11.96 -14.31
CA PRO A 69 -18.52 12.23 -15.37
C PRO A 69 -17.86 12.35 -16.76
N VAL A 70 -16.67 12.95 -16.86
CA VAL A 70 -15.95 13.06 -18.14
C VAL A 70 -15.55 11.70 -18.69
N LEU A 71 -14.97 10.84 -17.85
CA LEU A 71 -14.61 9.47 -18.26
C LEU A 71 -15.84 8.64 -18.62
N SER A 72 -16.95 8.82 -17.92
CA SER A 72 -18.22 8.14 -18.23
C SER A 72 -18.71 8.48 -19.64
N VAL A 73 -18.73 9.77 -20.00
CA VAL A 73 -19.14 10.21 -21.34
C VAL A 73 -18.20 9.67 -22.42
N ILE A 74 -16.88 9.70 -22.19
CA ILE A 74 -15.89 9.15 -23.12
C ILE A 74 -16.11 7.64 -23.32
N MET A 75 -16.34 6.89 -22.24
CA MET A 75 -16.62 5.46 -22.30
C MET A 75 -17.88 5.15 -23.12
N ILE A 76 -18.96 5.93 -22.91
CA ILE A 76 -20.20 5.78 -23.66
C ILE A 76 -19.96 6.04 -25.16
N LEU A 77 -19.19 7.08 -25.51
CA LEU A 77 -18.85 7.38 -26.91
C LEU A 77 -18.02 6.29 -27.57
N ILE A 78 -17.06 5.70 -26.86
CA ILE A 78 -16.26 4.58 -27.38
C ILE A 78 -17.13 3.33 -27.56
N ALA A 79 -18.00 3.04 -26.59
CA ALA A 79 -18.86 1.86 -26.63
C ALA A 79 -20.00 1.94 -27.68
N SER A 80 -20.29 3.15 -28.18
CA SER A 80 -21.32 3.38 -29.20
C SER A 80 -20.78 3.51 -30.62
N LEU A 81 -19.46 3.36 -30.80
CA LEU A 81 -18.78 3.26 -32.10
C LEU A 81 -18.74 1.80 -32.58
#